data_AF-A0A966G728-F1
#
_entry.id   AF-A0A966G728-F1
#
_cell.length_a   1.000
_cell.length_b   1.000
_cell.length_c   1.000
_cell.angle_alpha   90.00
_cell.angle_beta   90.00
_cell.angle_gamma   90.00
#
_symmetry.space_group_name_H-M   'P 1'
#
loop_
_entity.id
_entity.type
_entity.pdbx_description
1 polymer ?
#
loop_
_entity_poly.entity_id
_entity_poly.type
_entity_poly.pdbx_seq_one_letter_code
_entity_poly.pdbx_strand_id
1 'polypeptide(L)'
;MLESEAYQKGQVELHDLVFAAWKAGNTEPYADTDIGESESDTWVKARIMAMSAGLQALPENIKAGMPFVPKVIGEKYSKDTMTAYIQAIADHVNQPMREYVEANITKTHTLRHIARIKVNADGSEEISVGLEQVTRDSEFATSEQNVIIIQDDTETVILKKPGAGRDVTCKSIEQAFRNLVPRGLPRQKVA
;
A
#
# COMPACT_ATOMS: atom_id res chain seq x y z
N MET A 1 5.28 -8.74 18.08
CA MET A 1 3.81 -8.63 17.98
C MET A 1 3.35 -7.51 18.88
N LEU A 2 3.01 -6.36 18.31
CA LEU A 2 2.48 -5.22 19.06
C LEU A 2 0.97 -5.41 19.23
N GLU A 3 0.58 -6.31 20.14
CA GLU A 3 -0.83 -6.58 20.50
C GLU A 3 -1.23 -5.85 21.78
N SER A 4 -0.79 -4.59 21.95
CA SER A 4 -1.23 -3.80 23.11
C SER A 4 -2.56 -3.11 22.81
N GLU A 5 -3.41 -2.93 23.83
CA GLU A 5 -4.61 -2.08 23.73
C GLU A 5 -4.30 -0.69 23.16
N ALA A 6 -3.09 -0.17 23.38
CA ALA A 6 -2.63 1.09 22.82
C ALA A 6 -2.59 1.07 21.28
N TYR A 7 -2.20 -0.06 20.67
CA TYR A 7 -2.23 -0.24 19.21
C TYR A 7 -3.66 -0.19 18.66
N GLN A 8 -4.61 -0.86 19.34
CA GLN A 8 -6.02 -0.84 18.94
C GLN A 8 -6.71 0.51 19.20
N LYS A 9 -6.22 1.29 20.17
CA LYS A 9 -6.71 2.65 20.50
C LYS A 9 -6.03 3.74 19.67
N GLY A 10 -5.13 3.41 18.74
CA GLY A 10 -4.39 4.40 17.94
C GLY A 10 -3.42 5.26 18.74
N GLN A 11 -2.99 4.79 19.91
CA GLN A 11 -2.08 5.48 20.83
C GLN A 11 -0.61 5.14 20.59
N VAL A 12 -0.29 4.41 19.52
CA VAL A 12 1.08 4.12 19.12
C VAL A 12 1.46 5.10 18.01
N GLU A 13 2.59 5.75 18.20
CA GLU A 13 3.11 6.74 17.28
C GLU A 13 3.56 6.10 15.96
N LEU A 14 3.36 6.82 14.84
CA LEU A 14 3.75 6.32 13.52
C LEU A 14 5.23 5.93 13.48
N HIS A 15 6.12 6.76 14.03
CA HIS A 15 7.56 6.47 14.04
C HIS A 15 7.91 5.16 14.77
N ASP A 16 7.22 4.82 15.86
CA ASP A 16 7.44 3.58 16.61
C ASP A 16 7.01 2.36 15.79
N LEU A 17 5.89 2.49 15.06
CA LEU A 17 5.40 1.45 14.15
C LEU A 17 6.39 1.20 13.01
N VAL A 18 6.88 2.27 12.40
CA VAL A 18 7.87 2.19 11.32
C VAL A 18 9.17 1.58 11.81
N PHE A 19 9.65 1.98 12.99
CA PHE A 19 10.86 1.41 13.59
C PHE A 19 10.71 -0.08 13.92
N ALA A 20 9.56 -0.48 14.47
CA ALA A 20 9.26 -1.86 14.77
C ALA A 20 9.17 -2.72 13.50
N ALA A 21 8.50 -2.21 12.46
CA ALA A 21 8.41 -2.89 11.16
C ALA A 21 9.79 -3.05 10.51
N TRP A 22 10.63 -2.00 10.54
CA TRP A 22 11.98 -2.04 9.99
C TRP A 22 12.85 -3.06 10.71
N LYS A 23 12.85 -3.07 12.05
CA LYS A 23 13.57 -4.07 12.85
C LYS A 23 13.11 -5.51 12.61
N ALA A 24 11.83 -5.69 12.29
CA ALA A 24 11.27 -6.99 11.95
C ALA A 24 11.55 -7.44 10.51
N GLY A 25 12.13 -6.56 9.66
CA GLY A 25 12.35 -6.85 8.24
C GLY A 25 11.07 -6.81 7.40
N ASN A 26 10.05 -6.08 7.86
CA ASN A 26 8.76 -5.91 7.18
C ASN A 26 8.68 -4.62 6.33
N THR A 27 9.80 -3.88 6.21
CA THR A 27 9.93 -2.70 5.34
C THR A 27 11.16 -2.89 4.47
N GLU A 28 11.20 -2.16 3.37
CA GLU A 28 12.43 -1.98 2.60
C GLU A 28 13.51 -1.26 3.44
N PRO A 29 14.80 -1.32 3.04
CA PRO A 29 15.88 -0.62 3.73
C PRO A 29 15.62 0.88 3.90
N TYR A 30 14.85 1.45 2.97
CA TYR A 30 14.29 2.80 3.03
C TYR A 30 12.76 2.70 2.99
N ALA A 31 12.11 2.98 4.13
CA ALA A 31 10.67 2.79 4.27
C ALA A 31 9.83 3.82 3.49
N ASP A 32 10.42 4.88 2.94
CA ASP A 32 9.71 5.83 2.07
C ASP A 32 9.10 5.15 0.84
N THR A 33 9.74 4.09 0.35
CA THR A 33 9.19 3.24 -0.72
C THR A 33 7.93 2.48 -0.32
N ASP A 34 7.68 2.27 0.97
CA ASP A 34 6.49 1.60 1.49
C ASP A 34 5.39 2.59 1.90
N ILE A 35 5.75 3.68 2.59
CA ILE A 35 4.80 4.59 3.27
C ILE A 35 4.83 6.05 2.75
N GLY A 36 5.62 6.33 1.72
CA GLY A 36 5.71 7.64 1.10
C GLY A 36 4.47 8.04 0.30
N GLU A 37 4.33 9.35 0.09
CA GLU A 37 3.21 9.97 -0.65
C GLU A 37 3.21 9.66 -2.16
N SER A 38 4.38 9.60 -2.79
CA SER A 38 4.53 9.35 -4.23
C SER A 38 5.54 8.25 -4.50
N GLU A 39 5.32 7.46 -5.55
CA GLU A 39 6.17 6.34 -5.95
C GLU A 39 6.33 5.23 -4.89
N SER A 40 5.49 5.26 -3.83
CA SER A 40 5.39 4.14 -2.91
C SER A 40 4.85 2.89 -3.62
N ASP A 41 5.09 1.72 -3.05
CA ASP A 41 4.66 0.43 -3.58
C ASP A 41 3.15 0.42 -3.91
N THR A 42 2.33 1.00 -3.03
CA THR A 42 0.88 1.13 -3.27
C THR A 42 0.59 2.05 -4.46
N TRP A 43 1.30 3.16 -4.60
CA TRP A 43 1.16 4.10 -5.72
C TRP A 43 1.51 3.45 -7.05
N VAL A 44 2.65 2.74 -7.11
CA VAL A 44 3.10 2.05 -8.33
C VAL A 44 2.10 0.95 -8.72
N LYS A 45 1.60 0.19 -7.74
CA LYS A 45 0.55 -0.82 -7.95
C LYS A 45 -0.74 -0.20 -8.47
N ALA A 46 -1.20 0.92 -7.92
CA ALA A 46 -2.37 1.63 -8.39
C ALA A 46 -2.24 2.00 -9.87
N ARG A 47 -1.08 2.57 -10.24
CA ARG A 47 -0.78 2.94 -11.63
C ARG A 47 -0.81 1.74 -12.57
N ILE A 48 -0.18 0.63 -12.19
CA ILE A 48 -0.17 -0.60 -13.00
C ILE A 48 -1.58 -1.16 -13.17
N MET A 49 -2.37 -1.18 -12.11
CA MET A 49 -3.76 -1.68 -12.15
C MET A 49 -4.63 -0.82 -13.06
N ALA A 50 -4.52 0.50 -12.96
CA ALA A 50 -5.25 1.43 -13.82
C ALA A 50 -4.86 1.27 -15.30
N MET A 51 -3.56 1.19 -15.60
CA MET A 51 -3.09 0.92 -16.98
C MET A 51 -3.58 -0.45 -17.50
N SER A 52 -3.60 -1.47 -16.64
CA SER A 52 -4.10 -2.81 -17.00
C SER A 52 -5.60 -2.82 -17.26
N ALA A 53 -6.35 -1.90 -16.63
CA ALA A 53 -7.76 -1.66 -16.91
C ALA A 53 -8.00 -0.75 -18.15
N GLY A 54 -6.95 -0.35 -18.85
CA GLY A 54 -7.02 0.48 -20.06
C GLY A 54 -7.12 1.99 -19.80
N LEU A 55 -6.92 2.43 -18.55
CA LEU A 55 -7.02 3.83 -18.13
C LEU A 55 -5.72 4.60 -18.37
N GLN A 56 -5.81 5.93 -18.51
CA GLN A 56 -4.64 6.81 -18.68
C GLN A 56 -4.07 7.25 -17.33
N ALA A 57 -3.36 6.33 -16.67
CA ALA A 57 -2.71 6.58 -15.39
C ALA A 57 -1.31 7.22 -15.55
N LEU A 58 -1.28 8.48 -15.99
CA LEU A 58 -0.07 9.31 -15.91
C LEU A 58 0.24 9.64 -14.44
N PRO A 59 1.52 9.76 -14.04
CA PRO A 59 1.89 10.06 -12.66
C PRO A 59 1.16 11.27 -12.06
N GLU A 60 1.00 12.33 -12.85
CA GLU A 60 0.32 13.58 -12.50
C GLU A 60 -1.19 13.43 -12.26
N ASN A 61 -1.81 12.35 -12.74
CA ASN A 61 -3.24 12.09 -12.61
C ASN A 61 -3.60 11.32 -11.34
N ILE A 62 -2.61 10.82 -10.60
CA ILE A 62 -2.83 10.08 -9.36
C ILE A 62 -2.86 11.08 -8.20
N LYS A 63 -4.04 11.29 -7.64
CA LYS A 63 -4.25 12.19 -6.50
C LYS A 63 -3.65 11.57 -5.24
N ALA A 64 -2.80 12.32 -4.55
CA ALA A 64 -2.38 11.95 -3.21
C ALA A 64 -3.56 12.21 -2.24
N GLY A 65 -4.06 11.14 -1.60
CA GLY A 65 -4.84 11.25 -0.37
C GLY A 65 -3.92 11.62 0.80
N MET A 66 -4.41 11.54 2.05
CA MET A 66 -3.55 11.77 3.22
C MET A 66 -2.45 10.69 3.26
N PRO A 67 -1.16 11.02 3.05
CA PRO A 67 -0.09 10.03 3.07
C PRO A 67 0.29 9.69 4.51
N PHE A 68 0.99 8.58 4.73
CA PHE A 68 1.63 8.33 6.02
C PHE A 68 2.78 9.31 6.26
N VAL A 69 3.63 9.52 5.25
CA VAL A 69 4.76 10.44 5.32
C VAL A 69 4.71 11.40 4.13
N PRO A 70 4.63 12.72 4.37
CA PRO A 70 4.64 13.72 3.30
C PRO A 70 5.89 13.62 2.43
N LYS A 71 5.75 13.90 1.14
CA LYS A 71 6.81 13.81 0.14
C LYS A 71 8.09 14.55 0.53
N VAL A 72 7.96 15.75 1.10
CA VAL A 72 9.10 16.57 1.56
C VAL A 72 9.95 15.85 2.61
N ILE A 73 9.33 15.09 3.52
CA ILE A 73 10.06 14.34 4.55
C ILE A 73 10.73 13.12 3.92
N GLY A 74 10.03 12.43 3.01
CA GLY A 74 10.59 11.35 2.19
C GLY A 74 11.85 11.79 1.46
N GLU A 75 11.74 12.76 0.56
CA GLU A 75 12.83 13.20 -0.31
C GLU A 75 14.05 13.74 0.45
N LYS A 76 13.83 14.39 1.59
CA LYS A 76 14.90 15.01 2.37
C LYS A 76 15.69 13.99 3.19
N TYR A 77 15.03 13.04 3.82
CA TYR A 77 15.65 12.19 4.85
C TYR A 77 15.77 10.71 4.46
N SER A 78 15.11 10.26 3.38
CA SER A 78 15.19 8.85 2.98
C SER A 78 16.58 8.43 2.47
N LYS A 79 17.37 9.38 1.96
CA LYS A 79 18.74 9.13 1.47
C LYS A 79 19.82 9.18 2.55
N ASP A 80 19.46 9.55 3.78
CA ASP A 80 20.41 9.65 4.90
C ASP A 80 20.58 8.27 5.56
N THR A 81 19.97 8.09 6.73
CA THR A 81 19.93 6.81 7.45
C THR A 81 18.52 6.55 7.89
N MET A 82 18.13 5.28 8.02
CA MET A 82 16.80 4.93 8.51
C MET A 82 16.50 5.53 9.90
N THR A 83 17.53 5.68 10.75
CA THR A 83 17.37 6.34 12.06
C THR A 83 17.04 7.84 11.91
N ALA A 84 17.70 8.54 11.00
CA ALA A 84 17.39 9.95 10.72
C ALA A 84 15.98 10.11 10.12
N TYR A 85 15.58 9.20 9.23
CA TYR A 85 14.24 9.18 8.66
C TYR A 85 13.16 8.97 9.73
N ILE A 86 13.34 8.00 10.63
CA ILE A 86 12.43 7.74 11.75
C ILE A 86 12.34 8.95 12.70
N GLN A 87 13.48 9.59 12.99
CA GLN A 87 13.49 10.81 13.81
C GLN A 87 12.69 11.94 13.14
N ALA A 88 12.82 12.11 11.82
CA ALA A 88 12.05 13.10 11.08
C ALA A 88 10.53 12.81 11.11
N ILE A 89 10.11 11.54 11.07
CA ILE A 89 8.70 11.15 11.28
C ILE A 89 8.26 11.55 12.69
N ALA A 90 9.10 11.32 13.70
CA ALA A 90 8.78 11.66 15.07
C ALA A 90 8.57 13.17 15.26
N ASP A 91 9.46 13.97 14.68
CA ASP A 91 9.50 15.43 14.85
C ASP A 91 8.43 16.16 14.02
N HIS A 92 8.03 15.59 12.87
CA HIS A 92 7.23 16.32 11.88
C HIS A 92 5.90 15.67 11.50
N VAL A 93 5.73 14.36 11.73
CA VAL A 93 4.60 13.59 11.17
C VAL A 93 3.68 13.03 12.24
N ASN A 94 4.23 12.61 13.39
CA ASN A 94 3.42 11.98 14.46
C ASN A 94 2.23 12.84 14.89
N GLN A 95 2.44 14.11 15.23
CA GLN A 95 1.35 14.98 15.70
C GLN A 95 0.24 15.15 14.64
N PRO A 96 0.53 15.58 13.39
CA PRO A 96 -0.49 15.64 12.34
C PRO A 96 -1.19 14.29 12.08
N MET A 97 -0.45 13.18 12.14
CA MET A 97 -1.01 11.85 11.94
C MET A 97 -1.96 11.47 13.07
N ARG A 98 -1.61 11.75 14.33
CA ARG A 98 -2.50 11.52 15.48
C ARG A 98 -3.79 12.32 15.34
N GLU A 99 -3.70 13.61 15.05
CA GLU A 99 -4.88 14.47 14.84
C GLU A 99 -5.76 13.93 13.71
N TYR A 100 -5.16 13.50 12.60
CA TYR A 100 -5.89 12.88 11.49
C TYR A 100 -6.56 11.57 11.91
N VAL A 101 -5.86 10.69 12.62
CA VAL A 101 -6.39 9.42 13.14
C VAL A 101 -7.55 9.65 14.09
N GLU A 102 -7.41 10.56 15.05
CA GLU A 102 -8.45 10.91 16.02
C GLU A 102 -9.69 11.51 15.36
N ALA A 103 -9.52 12.33 14.33
CA ALA A 103 -10.63 12.94 13.60
C ALA A 103 -11.39 11.95 12.70
N ASN A 104 -10.75 10.86 12.27
CA ASN A 104 -11.29 9.99 11.22
C ASN A 104 -11.64 8.56 11.69
N ILE A 105 -11.12 8.10 12.82
CA ILE A 105 -11.53 6.82 13.41
C ILE A 105 -12.80 7.02 14.23
N THR A 106 -13.81 6.19 13.97
CA THR A 106 -15.08 6.23 14.72
C THR A 106 -15.45 4.83 15.21
N LYS A 107 -16.60 4.71 15.89
CA LYS A 107 -17.16 3.41 16.29
C LYS A 107 -17.51 2.52 15.09
N THR A 108 -17.79 3.12 13.93
CA THR A 108 -18.22 2.39 12.72
C THR A 108 -17.16 2.40 11.62
N HIS A 109 -16.18 3.29 11.68
CA HIS A 109 -15.14 3.43 10.65
C HIS A 109 -13.73 3.28 11.23
N THR A 110 -12.81 2.82 10.38
CA THR A 110 -11.37 2.75 10.62
C THR A 110 -10.63 3.33 9.43
N LEU A 111 -9.34 3.63 9.60
CA LEU A 111 -8.47 4.04 8.50
C LEU A 111 -7.72 2.85 7.90
N ARG A 112 -7.56 2.89 6.57
CA ARG A 112 -6.74 1.97 5.78
C ARG A 112 -6.01 2.74 4.69
N HIS A 113 -4.79 2.30 4.36
CA HIS A 113 -4.05 2.82 3.22
C HIS A 113 -4.56 2.13 1.94
N ILE A 114 -5.22 2.88 1.07
CA ILE A 114 -5.95 2.35 -0.08
C ILE A 114 -5.50 3.07 -1.35
N ALA A 115 -5.32 2.27 -2.40
CA ALA A 115 -5.34 2.75 -3.78
C ALA A 115 -6.75 2.58 -4.33
N ARG A 116 -7.36 3.67 -4.77
CA ARG A 116 -8.70 3.69 -5.37
C ARG A 116 -8.61 4.12 -6.82
N ILE A 117 -9.27 3.35 -7.68
CA ILE A 117 -9.43 3.64 -9.10
C ILE A 117 -10.93 3.62 -9.36
N LYS A 118 -11.47 4.72 -9.88
CA LYS A 118 -12.88 4.86 -10.18
C LYS A 118 -13.05 5.43 -11.58
N VAL A 119 -13.93 4.80 -12.35
CA VAL A 119 -14.44 5.35 -13.61
C VAL A 119 -15.85 5.85 -13.35
N ASN A 120 -16.07 7.14 -13.55
CA ASN A 120 -17.37 7.78 -13.34
C ASN A 120 -18.28 7.55 -14.56
N ALA A 121 -19.59 7.78 -14.38
CA ALA A 121 -20.58 7.60 -15.44
C ALA A 121 -20.37 8.52 -16.65
N ASP A 122 -19.70 9.66 -16.47
CA ASP A 122 -19.32 10.57 -17.54
C ASP A 122 -18.03 10.15 -18.26
N GLY A 123 -17.43 9.01 -17.87
CA GLY A 123 -16.17 8.49 -18.40
C GLY A 123 -14.93 9.12 -17.77
N SER A 124 -15.07 10.04 -16.80
CA SER A 124 -13.91 10.58 -16.10
C SER A 124 -13.28 9.56 -15.15
N GLU A 125 -11.96 9.61 -15.04
CA GLU A 125 -11.17 8.68 -14.25
C GLU A 125 -10.68 9.39 -12.98
N GLU A 126 -10.81 8.73 -11.83
CA GLU A 126 -10.25 9.18 -10.57
C GLU A 126 -9.37 8.10 -9.98
N ILE A 127 -8.08 8.43 -9.82
CA ILE A 127 -7.11 7.57 -9.17
C ILE A 127 -6.59 8.29 -7.94
N SER A 128 -6.68 7.65 -6.77
CA SER A 128 -6.16 8.19 -5.52
C SER A 128 -5.42 7.15 -4.70
N VAL A 129 -4.43 7.59 -3.93
CA VAL A 129 -3.67 6.73 -3.02
C VAL A 129 -3.45 7.46 -1.70
N GLY A 130 -3.84 6.84 -0.59
CA GLY A 130 -3.61 7.40 0.73
C GLY A 130 -4.47 6.74 1.80
N LEU A 131 -4.52 7.35 2.98
CA LEU A 131 -5.41 6.95 4.05
C LEU A 131 -6.85 7.27 3.71
N GLU A 132 -7.70 6.25 3.76
CA GLU A 132 -9.13 6.37 3.54
C GLU A 132 -9.91 5.75 4.71
N GLN A 133 -11.05 6.36 5.04
CA GLN A 133 -12.00 5.77 5.96
C GLN A 133 -12.73 4.62 5.28
N VAL A 134 -12.79 3.49 5.97
CA VAL A 134 -13.60 2.33 5.58
C VAL A 134 -14.46 1.89 6.76
N THR A 135 -15.62 1.32 6.47
CA THR A 135 -16.47 0.76 7.51
C THR A 135 -15.76 -0.44 8.16
N ARG A 136 -15.94 -0.62 9.46
CA ARG A 136 -15.24 -1.67 10.25
C ARG A 136 -15.68 -3.09 9.87
N ASP A 137 -16.84 -3.24 9.24
CA ASP A 137 -17.36 -4.48 8.69
C ASP A 137 -16.92 -4.74 7.23
N SER A 138 -16.25 -3.77 6.60
CA SER A 138 -15.73 -3.95 5.23
C SER A 138 -14.59 -4.96 5.17
N GLU A 139 -14.38 -5.51 3.98
CA GLU A 139 -13.26 -6.42 3.70
C GLU A 139 -11.89 -5.75 3.85
N PHE A 140 -11.82 -4.44 3.64
CA PHE A 140 -10.61 -3.66 3.91
C PHE A 140 -10.29 -3.55 5.40
N ALA A 141 -11.30 -3.51 6.26
CA ALA A 141 -11.09 -3.39 7.70
C ALA A 141 -10.74 -4.74 8.36
N THR A 142 -11.37 -5.82 7.92
CA THR A 142 -11.30 -7.14 8.59
C THR A 142 -10.13 -8.01 8.14
N SER A 143 -9.55 -7.75 6.98
CA SER A 143 -8.42 -8.53 6.45
C SER A 143 -7.07 -8.07 7.02
N GLU A 144 -6.26 -9.02 7.46
CA GLU A 144 -4.83 -8.81 7.78
C GLU A 144 -3.94 -8.93 6.54
N GLN A 145 -4.51 -9.34 5.42
CA GLN A 145 -3.84 -9.49 4.12
C GLN A 145 -4.19 -8.34 3.17
N ASN A 146 -3.42 -8.20 2.10
CA ASN A 146 -3.75 -7.28 1.02
C ASN A 146 -5.06 -7.71 0.34
N VAL A 147 -5.95 -6.74 0.15
CA VAL A 147 -7.27 -6.93 -0.48
C VAL A 147 -7.34 -6.11 -1.75
N ILE A 148 -7.79 -6.75 -2.83
CA ILE A 148 -8.20 -6.07 -4.06
C ILE A 148 -9.69 -6.31 -4.24
N ILE A 149 -10.45 -5.24 -4.39
CA ILE A 149 -11.89 -5.29 -4.70
C ILE A 149 -12.07 -4.69 -6.08
N ILE A 150 -12.68 -5.46 -6.98
CA ILE A 150 -13.07 -5.05 -8.33
C ILE A 150 -14.60 -5.07 -8.35
N GLN A 151 -15.22 -3.96 -8.73
CA GLN A 151 -16.67 -3.83 -8.74
C GLN A 151 -17.12 -3.15 -10.01
N ASP A 152 -18.16 -3.70 -10.63
CA ASP A 152 -18.95 -3.05 -11.68
C ASP A 152 -20.44 -3.01 -11.30
N ASP A 153 -21.31 -2.73 -12.27
CA ASP A 153 -22.77 -2.64 -12.07
C ASP A 153 -23.44 -4.01 -11.86
N THR A 154 -22.75 -5.10 -12.13
CA THR A 154 -23.27 -6.48 -12.11
C THR A 154 -22.66 -7.33 -11.02
N GLU A 155 -21.38 -7.16 -10.71
CA GLU A 155 -20.62 -8.03 -9.84
C GLU A 155 -19.60 -7.32 -8.96
N THR A 156 -19.22 -8.00 -7.88
CA THR A 156 -18.12 -7.60 -7.00
C THR A 156 -17.22 -8.80 -6.77
N VAL A 157 -15.96 -8.66 -7.17
CA VAL A 157 -14.91 -9.67 -7.00
C VAL A 157 -13.94 -9.20 -5.93
N ILE A 158 -13.74 -10.04 -4.91
CA ILE A 158 -12.83 -9.77 -3.79
C ILE A 158 -11.69 -10.79 -3.84
N LEU A 159 -10.46 -10.28 -3.93
CA LEU A 159 -9.23 -11.07 -3.91
C LEU A 159 -8.46 -10.77 -2.62
N LYS A 160 -8.25 -11.79 -1.78
CA LYS A 160 -7.45 -11.71 -0.55
C LYS A 160 -6.27 -12.65 -0.65
N LYS A 161 -5.05 -12.11 -0.57
CA LYS A 161 -3.83 -12.92 -0.54
C LYS A 161 -2.73 -12.23 0.26
N PRO A 162 -1.78 -13.00 0.82
CA PRO A 162 -0.51 -12.44 1.25
C PRO A 162 0.13 -11.71 0.07
N GLY A 163 0.24 -10.38 0.18
CA GLY A 163 0.76 -9.53 -0.90
C GLY A 163 2.26 -9.27 -0.81
N ALA A 164 2.91 -9.80 0.23
CA ALA A 164 4.35 -9.72 0.47
C ALA A 164 4.89 -11.08 0.94
N GLY A 165 6.15 -11.38 0.60
CA GLY A 165 6.85 -12.59 1.00
C GLY A 165 7.62 -13.24 -0.14
N ARG A 166 8.88 -13.60 0.13
CA ARG A 166 9.83 -14.15 -0.86
C ARG A 166 9.22 -15.29 -1.69
N ASP A 167 8.63 -16.28 -1.02
CA ASP A 167 8.13 -17.49 -1.69
C ASP A 167 6.91 -17.22 -2.57
N VAL A 168 6.00 -16.31 -2.15
CA VAL A 168 4.81 -15.94 -2.93
C VAL A 168 5.21 -15.14 -4.17
N THR A 169 6.15 -14.21 -4.02
CA THR A 169 6.68 -13.41 -5.13
C THR A 169 7.48 -14.27 -6.11
N CYS A 170 8.38 -15.14 -5.63
CA CYS A 170 9.14 -16.06 -6.48
C CYS A 170 8.23 -16.99 -7.30
N LYS A 171 7.20 -17.56 -6.68
CA LYS A 171 6.22 -18.40 -7.38
C LYS A 171 5.45 -17.64 -8.46
N SER A 172 5.10 -16.38 -8.18
CA SER A 172 4.40 -15.53 -9.16
C SER A 172 5.28 -15.25 -10.38
N ILE A 173 6.57 -14.95 -10.16
CA ILE A 173 7.56 -14.76 -11.24
C ILE A 173 7.76 -16.06 -12.03
N GLU A 174 7.94 -17.18 -11.34
CA GLU A 174 8.14 -18.48 -11.99
C GLU A 174 6.93 -18.86 -12.87
N GLN A 175 5.72 -18.66 -12.36
CA GLN A 175 4.50 -18.94 -13.10
C GLN A 175 4.35 -18.02 -14.31
N ALA A 176 4.66 -16.73 -14.17
CA ALA A 176 4.66 -15.79 -15.29
C ALA A 176 5.69 -16.21 -16.36
N PHE A 177 6.91 -16.56 -15.96
CA PHE A 177 7.95 -17.04 -16.87
C PHE A 177 7.52 -18.33 -17.61
N ARG A 178 6.93 -19.30 -16.91
CA ARG A 178 6.39 -20.53 -17.51
C ARG A 178 5.32 -20.25 -18.57
N ASN A 179 4.52 -19.19 -18.40
CA ASN A 179 3.49 -18.81 -19.36
C ASN A 179 4.06 -18.13 -20.61
N LEU A 180 5.28 -17.54 -20.52
CA LEU A 180 5.99 -16.95 -21.66
C LEU A 180 6.78 -17.98 -22.47
N VAL A 181 7.20 -19.07 -21.84
CA VAL A 181 7.86 -20.18 -22.53
C VAL A 181 6.82 -20.93 -23.36
N PRO A 182 6.97 -21.03 -24.69
CA PRO A 182 6.05 -21.81 -25.52
C PRO A 182 5.97 -23.25 -25.01
N ARG A 183 4.75 -23.76 -24.84
CA ARG A 183 4.51 -25.19 -24.56
C ARG A 183 4.96 -26.00 -25.78
N GLY A 184 6.25 -26.29 -25.87
CA GLY A 184 6.83 -26.96 -27.04
C GLY A 184 8.34 -26.79 -27.25
N LEU A 185 9.06 -25.99 -26.46
CA LEU A 185 10.52 -26.00 -26.58
C LEU A 185 11.07 -27.37 -26.14
N PRO A 186 11.79 -28.10 -27.02
CA PRO A 186 12.36 -29.38 -26.65
C PRO A 186 13.31 -29.16 -25.48
N ARG A 187 13.08 -29.87 -24.39
CA ARG A 187 14.03 -29.94 -23.29
C ARG A 187 15.32 -30.52 -23.86
N GLN A 188 16.31 -29.68 -24.16
CA GLN A 188 17.66 -30.18 -24.37
C GLN A 188 18.06 -30.89 -23.08
N LYS A 189 18.25 -32.20 -23.18
CA LYS A 189 18.94 -32.95 -22.15
C LYS A 189 20.33 -32.35 -22.08
N VAL A 190 20.64 -31.71 -20.95
CA VAL A 190 22.01 -31.38 -20.60
C VAL A 190 22.71 -32.73 -20.42
N ALA A 191 23.67 -33.01 -21.29
CA ALA A 191 24.54 -34.18 -21.22
C ALA A 191 25.61 -33.97 -20.13
#